data_AF-A0A6E8W0U6-F1
#
_entry.id   AF-A0A6E8W0U6-F1
#
_cell.length_a   1.000
_cell.length_b   1.000
_cell.length_c   1.000
_cell.angle_alpha   90.00
_cell.angle_beta   90.00
_cell.angle_gamma   90.00
#
_symmetry.space_group_name_H-M   'P 1'
#
loop_
_entity.id
_entity.type
_entity.pdbx_description
1 polymer ?
#
loop_
_entity_poly.entity_id
_entity_poly.type
_entity_poly.pdbx_seq_one_letter_code
_entity_poly.pdbx_strand_id
1 'polypeptide(L)'
;MSRSSKSILLDGAGLETSLKIVKNEAEEQLENFLAPVAELADDISSGRSKIVKPAPGFCVKAFKKGTEEKFFINLCQTDGIPPPRDITEDELIRIL
;
A
#
# COMPACT_ATOMS: atom_id res chain seq x y z
N MET A 1 -1.38 -45.04 -15.92
CA MET A 1 -0.08 -44.39 -16.16
C MET A 1 0.09 -43.28 -15.13
N SER A 2 0.81 -43.54 -14.04
CA SER A 2 1.04 -42.59 -12.94
C SER A 2 2.31 -41.79 -13.23
N ARG A 3 2.20 -40.46 -13.35
CA ARG A 3 3.37 -39.56 -13.39
C ARG A 3 3.63 -39.06 -11.97
N SER A 4 4.68 -39.58 -11.34
CA SER A 4 5.18 -39.06 -10.07
C SER A 4 6.01 -37.80 -10.34
N SER A 5 5.48 -36.64 -9.97
CA SER A 5 6.22 -35.38 -9.96
C SER A 5 7.11 -35.35 -8.72
N LYS A 6 8.41 -35.61 -8.89
CA LYS A 6 9.40 -35.38 -7.83
C LYS A 6 9.74 -33.89 -7.80
N SER A 7 9.19 -33.15 -6.85
CA SER A 7 9.73 -31.85 -6.45
C SER A 7 11.08 -32.09 -5.77
N ILE A 8 12.16 -31.80 -6.46
CA ILE A 8 13.51 -31.77 -5.86
C ILE A 8 13.53 -30.54 -4.97
N LEU A 9 13.54 -30.78 -3.66
CA LEU A 9 13.79 -29.77 -2.65
C LEU A 9 15.28 -29.45 -2.75
N LEU A 10 15.63 -28.35 -3.44
CA LEU A 10 17.01 -27.90 -3.54
C LEU A 10 17.41 -27.30 -2.20
N ASP A 11 18.26 -28.04 -1.49
CA ASP A 11 18.91 -27.63 -0.26
C ASP A 11 19.77 -26.39 -0.52
N GLY A 12 19.70 -25.39 0.37
CA GLY A 12 20.30 -24.07 0.17
C GLY A 12 21.81 -24.09 -0.11
N ALA A 13 22.47 -25.18 0.30
CA ALA A 13 23.91 -25.40 0.08
C ALA A 13 24.31 -25.59 -1.40
N GLY A 14 23.38 -25.92 -2.30
CA GLY A 14 23.67 -26.03 -3.73
C GLY A 14 23.62 -24.69 -4.49
N LEU A 15 22.93 -23.69 -3.92
CA LEU A 15 22.76 -22.37 -4.54
C LEU A 15 24.00 -21.51 -4.37
N GLU A 16 24.67 -21.61 -3.22
CA GLU A 16 25.90 -20.88 -2.90
C GLU A 16 27.10 -21.26 -3.79
N THR A 17 27.18 -22.50 -4.28
CA THR A 17 28.25 -22.91 -5.20
C THR A 17 28.00 -22.46 -6.65
N SER A 18 26.73 -22.26 -7.00
CA SER A 18 26.29 -21.91 -8.37
C SER A 18 26.21 -20.40 -8.58
N LEU A 19 26.01 -19.64 -7.51
CA LEU A 19 26.05 -18.18 -7.51
C LEU A 19 27.48 -17.74 -7.18
N LYS A 20 28.17 -17.15 -8.17
CA LYS A 20 29.44 -16.45 -7.94
C LYS A 20 29.17 -15.16 -7.16
N ILE A 21 28.83 -15.29 -5.87
CA ILE A 21 28.69 -14.15 -4.97
C ILE A 21 30.12 -13.62 -4.74
N VAL A 22 30.51 -12.67 -5.59
CA VAL A 22 31.76 -11.95 -5.43
C VAL A 22 31.54 -10.99 -4.28
N LYS A 23 32.25 -11.18 -3.16
CA LYS A 23 32.27 -10.18 -2.09
C LYS A 23 32.75 -8.85 -2.68
N ASN A 24 31.85 -7.90 -2.77
CA ASN A 24 32.11 -6.58 -3.30
C ASN A 24 32.02 -5.58 -2.14
N GLU A 25 33.11 -4.85 -1.89
CA GLU A 25 33.16 -3.82 -0.84
C GLU A 25 32.05 -2.77 -1.03
N ALA A 26 31.63 -2.51 -2.27
CA ALA A 26 30.52 -1.59 -2.56
C ALA A 26 29.16 -2.14 -2.10
N GLU A 27 28.96 -3.46 -2.14
CA GLU A 27 27.74 -4.10 -1.62
C GLU A 27 27.73 -4.07 -0.10
N GLU A 28 28.85 -4.35 0.58
CA GLU A 28 28.94 -4.23 2.04
C GLU A 28 28.69 -2.79 2.52
N GLN A 29 29.20 -1.80 1.78
CA GLN A 29 28.90 -0.40 2.07
C GLN A 29 27.42 -0.08 1.85
N LEU A 30 26.81 -0.59 0.77
CA LEU A 30 25.40 -0.40 0.49
C LEU A 30 24.51 -1.02 1.58
N GLU A 31 24.81 -2.24 2.02
CA GLU A 31 24.09 -2.91 3.12
C GLU A 31 24.19 -2.11 4.43
N ASN A 32 25.37 -1.56 4.76
CA ASN A 32 25.54 -0.70 5.93
C ASN A 32 24.73 0.61 5.82
N PHE A 33 24.56 1.15 4.61
CA PHE A 33 23.73 2.33 4.36
C PHE A 33 22.23 2.03 4.41
N LEU A 34 21.83 0.82 4.02
CA LEU A 34 20.42 0.39 3.96
C LEU A 34 19.91 -0.21 5.28
N ALA A 35 20.79 -0.73 6.14
CA ALA A 35 20.40 -1.31 7.44
C ALA A 35 19.54 -0.37 8.32
N PRO A 36 19.85 0.94 8.45
CA PRO A 36 18.98 1.88 9.18
C PRO A 36 17.64 2.12 8.49
N VAL A 37 17.56 1.97 7.16
CA VAL A 37 16.31 2.11 6.39
C VAL A 37 15.43 0.87 6.57
N ALA A 38 16.02 -0.32 6.71
CA ALA A 38 15.31 -1.55 7.01
C ALA A 38 14.67 -1.51 8.41
N GLU A 39 15.37 -0.99 9.42
CA GLU A 39 14.79 -0.75 10.75
C GLU A 39 13.64 0.27 10.71
N LEU A 40 13.75 1.32 9.88
CA LEU A 40 12.67 2.27 9.64
C LEU A 40 11.48 1.66 8.89
N ALA A 41 11.72 0.67 8.02
CA ALA A 41 10.68 -0.05 7.31
C ALA A 41 9.87 -0.94 8.26
N ASP A 42 10.51 -1.53 9.27
CA ASP A 42 9.82 -2.23 10.35
C ASP A 42 8.97 -1.27 11.20
N ASP A 43 9.42 -0.03 11.44
CA ASP A 43 8.62 1.01 12.09
C ASP A 43 7.43 1.51 11.25
N ILE A 44 7.56 1.51 9.91
CA ILE A 44 6.44 1.78 8.98
C ILE A 44 5.45 0.60 8.99
N SER A 45 5.96 -0.62 9.13
CA SER A 45 5.18 -1.86 9.34
C SER A 45 4.53 -1.92 10.73
N SER A 46 5.12 -1.25 11.73
CA SER A 46 4.72 -1.18 13.15
C SER A 46 3.44 -0.35 13.44
N GLY A 47 2.59 -0.12 12.43
CA GLY A 47 1.19 0.28 12.66
C GLY A 47 0.89 1.78 12.76
N ARG A 48 1.78 2.67 12.27
CA ARG A 48 1.45 4.10 12.15
C ARG A 48 0.49 4.43 11.01
N SER A 49 0.35 3.56 10.02
CA SER A 49 -0.59 3.74 8.91
C SER A 49 -1.47 2.51 8.75
N LYS A 50 -2.76 2.73 8.49
CA LYS A 50 -3.72 1.67 8.22
C LYS A 50 -4.06 1.71 6.74
N ILE A 51 -3.81 0.63 6.01
CA ILE A 51 -4.31 0.49 4.65
C ILE A 51 -5.83 0.34 4.73
N VAL A 52 -6.55 1.24 4.08
CA VAL A 52 -8.02 1.25 4.05
C VAL A 52 -8.49 1.10 2.61
N LYS A 53 -9.30 0.08 2.35
CA LYS A 53 -10.00 -0.11 1.08
C LYS A 53 -11.46 0.32 1.26
N PRO A 54 -11.88 1.48 0.74
CA PRO A 54 -13.23 1.98 0.95
C PRO A 54 -14.26 1.18 0.13
N ALA A 55 -15.47 1.10 0.65
CA ALA A 55 -16.62 0.56 -0.06
C ALA A 55 -17.12 1.59 -1.10
N PRO A 56 -17.55 1.15 -2.30
CA PRO A 56 -18.17 2.03 -3.27
C PRO A 56 -19.45 2.67 -2.71
N GLY A 57 -19.63 3.97 -2.96
CA GLY A 57 -20.88 4.70 -2.70
C GLY A 57 -21.52 5.12 -4.01
N PHE A 58 -21.38 6.40 -4.37
CA PHE A 58 -21.98 6.96 -5.58
C PHE A 58 -20.99 7.78 -6.41
N CYS A 59 -21.32 8.00 -7.69
CA CYS A 59 -20.51 8.76 -8.63
C CYS A 59 -21.22 10.08 -8.98
N VAL A 60 -20.52 11.21 -8.81
CA VAL A 60 -21.01 12.53 -9.18
C VAL A 60 -20.38 12.93 -10.50
N LYS A 61 -21.21 13.25 -11.48
CA LYS A 61 -20.78 13.84 -12.74
C LYS A 61 -20.93 15.35 -12.67
N ALA A 62 -19.87 16.08 -12.97
CA ALA A 62 -19.86 17.54 -12.99
C ALA A 62 -19.07 18.07 -14.19
N PHE A 63 -19.17 19.38 -14.41
CA PHE A 63 -18.44 20.10 -15.46
C PHE A 63 -17.51 21.13 -14.81
N LYS A 64 -16.28 21.24 -15.30
CA LYS A 64 -15.31 22.21 -14.78
C LYS A 64 -15.77 23.63 -15.12
N LYS A 65 -15.69 24.55 -14.16
CA LYS A 65 -16.17 25.92 -14.36
C LYS A 65 -15.38 26.61 -15.48
N GLY A 66 -16.10 27.15 -16.47
CA GLY A 66 -15.49 27.83 -17.62
C GLY A 66 -15.01 26.90 -18.74
N THR A 67 -15.18 25.58 -18.62
CA THR A 67 -14.95 24.63 -19.71
C THR A 67 -16.13 23.65 -19.82
N GLU A 68 -16.31 22.98 -20.97
CA GLU A 68 -17.30 21.90 -21.12
C GLU A 68 -16.73 20.52 -20.73
N GLU A 69 -15.61 20.52 -20.01
CA GLU A 69 -14.91 19.31 -19.60
C GLU A 69 -15.67 18.62 -18.47
N LYS A 70 -16.05 17.36 -18.70
CA LYS A 70 -16.72 16.51 -17.72
C LYS A 70 -15.67 15.92 -16.79
N PHE A 71 -15.96 15.90 -15.50
CA PHE A 71 -15.21 15.15 -14.52
C PHE A 71 -16.15 14.36 -13.61
N PHE A 72 -15.60 13.32 -12.99
CA PHE A 72 -16.34 12.38 -12.16
C PHE A 72 -15.69 12.31 -10.78
N ILE A 73 -16.50 12.39 -9.72
CA ILE A 73 -16.07 12.19 -8.34
C ILE A 73 -16.70 10.90 -7.84
N ASN A 74 -15.88 9.95 -7.42
CA ASN A 74 -16.34 8.74 -6.73
C ASN A 74 -16.37 9.01 -5.22
N LEU A 75 -17.58 9.09 -4.66
CA LEU A 75 -17.80 9.22 -3.23
C LEU A 75 -17.89 7.81 -2.63
N CYS A 76 -16.79 7.37 -2.05
CA CYS A 76 -16.65 6.09 -1.37
C CYS A 76 -16.81 6.26 0.15
N GLN A 77 -17.08 5.16 0.87
CA GLN A 77 -17.29 5.16 2.32
C GLN A 77 -16.34 4.18 3.01
N THR A 78 -15.96 4.46 4.25
CA THR A 78 -15.13 3.56 5.06
C THR A 78 -15.28 3.85 6.54
N ASP A 79 -15.35 2.79 7.35
CA ASP A 79 -15.32 2.88 8.81
C ASP A 79 -13.91 3.15 9.35
N GLY A 80 -12.90 3.17 8.47
CA GLY A 80 -11.52 3.49 8.83
C GLY A 80 -11.28 4.98 9.12
N ILE A 81 -12.26 5.85 8.83
CA ILE A 81 -12.21 7.30 9.08
C ILE A 81 -13.33 7.63 10.07
N PRO A 82 -13.04 8.33 11.18
CA PRO A 82 -14.08 8.68 12.14
C PRO A 82 -15.11 9.63 11.50
N PRO A 83 -16.40 9.46 11.81
CA PRO A 83 -17.42 10.35 11.29
C PRO A 83 -17.25 11.78 11.84
N PRO A 84 -17.76 12.79 11.12
CA PRO A 84 -17.91 14.15 11.67
C PRO A 84 -18.79 14.15 12.92
N ARG A 85 -18.77 15.26 13.65
CA ARG A 85 -19.69 15.45 14.80
C ARG A 85 -21.13 15.45 14.31
N ASP A 86 -21.96 14.68 14.98
CA ASP A 86 -23.41 14.69 14.75
C ASP A 86 -23.97 16.09 15.05
N ILE A 87 -24.65 16.66 14.07
CA ILE A 87 -25.36 17.93 14.16
C ILE A 87 -26.74 17.74 13.52
N THR A 88 -27.72 18.48 14.03
CA THR A 88 -29.07 18.48 13.47
C THR A 88 -29.11 19.27 12.15
N GLU A 89 -30.15 19.06 11.35
CA GLU A 89 -30.35 19.79 10.09
C GLU A 89 -30.48 21.30 10.34
N ASP A 90 -31.20 21.69 11.39
CA ASP A 90 -31.35 23.10 11.78
C ASP A 90 -30.02 23.75 12.17
N GLU A 91 -29.15 23.01 12.87
CA GLU A 91 -27.80 23.49 13.22
C GLU A 91 -26.91 23.61 11.98
N LEU A 92 -27.01 22.65 11.06
CA LEU A 92 -26.26 22.69 9.79
C LEU A 92 -26.65 23.92 8.96
N ILE A 93 -27.94 24.22 8.84
CA ILE A 93 -28.45 25.38 8.08
C ILE A 93 -27.90 26.70 8.66
N ARG A 94 -27.68 26.78 9.98
CA ARG A 94 -27.14 28.00 10.62
C ARG A 94 -25.64 28.21 10.35
N ILE A 95 -24.91 27.18 9.92
CA ILE A 95 -23.45 27.21 9.69
C ILE A 95 -23.11 27.46 8.21
N LEU A 96 -24.02 27.10 7.29
CA LEU A 96 -23.89 27.32 5.85
C LEU A 96 -24.27 28.75 5.44
#